data_AF-A0A817S805-F1
#
_entry.id   AF-A0A817S805-F1
#
_cell.length_a   1.000
_cell.length_b   1.000
_cell.length_c   1.000
_cell.angle_alpha   90.00
_cell.angle_beta   90.00
_cell.angle_gamma   90.00
#
_symmetry.space_group_name_H-M   'P 1'
#
loop_
_entity.id
_entity.type
_entity.pdbx_description
1 polymer ?
#
loop_
_entity_poly.entity_id
_entity_poly.type
_entity_poly.pdbx_seq_one_letter_code
_entity_poly.pdbx_strand_id
1 'polypeptide(L)'
;MSQIIAFTNDTQSYTIFYQQLAEEFHRVFFILSAEYYADGMQAAQILTLALPNVVPLNVRDSLLRHLIQDINNKGNHYNLAVELVSLITYPSYGYMFNNPYENVTTMWELWDVPMKGPGMDLRNHNMFTSIGA
;
A
#
# COMPACT_ATOMS: atom_id res chain seq x y z
N MET A 1 8.78 -2.69 -20.36
CA MET A 1 8.83 -1.65 -21.42
C MET A 1 9.73 -2.06 -22.58
N SER A 2 11.00 -2.44 -22.35
CA SER A 2 11.93 -2.91 -23.40
C SER A 2 11.35 -4.03 -24.28
N GLN A 3 10.61 -4.96 -23.68
CA GLN A 3 9.90 -6.01 -24.43
C GLN A 3 8.85 -5.46 -25.41
N ILE A 4 8.11 -4.42 -25.01
CA ILE A 4 7.04 -3.79 -25.80
C ILE A 4 7.63 -3.07 -27.02
N ILE A 5 8.78 -2.42 -26.84
CA ILE A 5 9.48 -1.71 -27.93
C ILE A 5 10.45 -2.61 -28.72
N ALA A 6 10.46 -3.92 -28.47
CA ALA A 6 11.30 -4.94 -29.13
C ALA A 6 12.82 -4.79 -28.92
N PHE A 7 13.25 -4.19 -27.80
CA PHE A 7 14.66 -4.13 -27.39
C PHE A 7 15.01 -5.36 -26.54
N THR A 8 15.39 -6.45 -27.20
CA THR A 8 15.55 -7.78 -26.57
C THR A 8 16.75 -7.86 -25.61
N ASN A 9 17.90 -7.28 -25.96
CA ASN A 9 19.09 -7.25 -25.09
C ASN A 9 18.79 -6.56 -23.74
N ASP A 10 18.09 -5.42 -23.79
CA ASP A 10 17.67 -4.68 -22.61
C ASP A 10 16.62 -5.45 -21.80
N THR A 11 15.70 -6.14 -22.48
CA THR A 11 14.71 -7.00 -21.82
C THR A 11 15.39 -8.06 -20.95
N GLN A 12 16.37 -8.77 -21.51
CA GLN A 12 17.12 -9.77 -20.76
C GLN A 12 17.89 -9.13 -19.59
N SER A 13 18.60 -8.03 -19.84
CA SER A 13 19.41 -7.34 -18.82
C SER A 13 18.56 -6.85 -17.65
N TYR A 14 17.44 -6.17 -17.92
CA TYR A 14 16.53 -5.69 -16.87
C TYR A 14 15.83 -6.83 -16.11
N THR A 15 15.54 -7.95 -16.78
CA THR A 15 14.91 -9.11 -16.14
C THR A 15 15.87 -9.75 -15.13
N ILE A 16 17.13 -9.98 -15.53
CA ILE A 16 18.16 -10.54 -14.64
C ILE A 16 18.40 -9.59 -13.46
N PHE A 17 18.55 -8.29 -13.74
CA PHE A 17 18.79 -7.30 -12.69
C PHE A 17 17.62 -7.20 -11.71
N TYR A 18 16.38 -7.24 -12.20
CA TYR A 18 15.20 -7.26 -11.35
C TYR A 18 15.20 -8.47 -10.41
N GLN A 19 15.51 -9.65 -10.94
CA GLN A 19 15.51 -10.87 -10.14
C GLN A 19 16.57 -10.84 -9.03
N GLN A 20 17.77 -10.34 -9.33
CA GLN A 20 18.81 -10.11 -8.33
C GLN A 20 18.36 -9.12 -7.25
N LEU A 21 17.75 -8.00 -7.64
CA LEU A 21 17.24 -7.02 -6.69
C LEU A 21 16.10 -7.57 -5.83
N ALA A 22 15.21 -8.39 -6.39
CA ALA A 22 14.12 -9.00 -5.64
C ALA A 22 14.65 -9.96 -4.57
N GLU A 23 15.64 -10.78 -4.92
CA GLU A 23 16.30 -11.71 -3.98
C GLU A 23 17.04 -10.94 -2.87
N GLU A 24 17.82 -9.91 -3.23
CA GLU A 24 18.54 -9.09 -2.24
C GLU A 24 17.58 -8.29 -1.36
N PHE A 25 16.50 -7.75 -1.92
CA PHE A 25 15.47 -7.06 -1.15
C PHE A 25 14.85 -8.00 -0.11
N HIS A 26 14.46 -9.22 -0.52
CA HIS A 26 13.95 -10.22 0.42
C HIS A 26 14.95 -10.51 1.53
N ARG A 27 16.20 -10.79 1.16
CA ARG A 27 17.28 -11.11 2.09
C ARG A 27 17.53 -10.02 3.14
N VAL A 28 17.43 -8.74 2.74
CA VAL A 28 17.75 -7.59 3.60
C VAL A 28 16.57 -7.17 4.47
N PHE A 29 15.36 -7.13 3.90
CA PHE A 29 14.21 -6.50 4.55
C PHE A 29 13.25 -7.49 5.21
N PHE A 30 13.29 -8.78 4.86
CA PHE A 30 12.43 -9.77 5.50
C PHE A 30 12.99 -10.22 6.85
N ILE A 31 12.18 -10.10 7.89
CA ILE A 31 12.55 -10.49 9.26
C ILE A 31 11.95 -11.87 9.53
N LEU A 32 12.77 -12.91 9.39
CA LEU A 32 12.30 -14.30 9.51
C LEU A 32 11.61 -14.60 10.85
N SER A 33 12.10 -14.05 11.96
CA SER A 33 11.51 -14.27 13.29
C SER A 33 10.14 -13.63 13.48
N ALA A 34 9.82 -12.61 12.67
CA ALA A 34 8.59 -11.84 12.79
C ALA A 34 7.66 -12.03 11.58
N GLU A 35 8.14 -12.71 10.54
CA GLU A 35 7.40 -13.04 9.31
C GLU A 35 6.83 -11.83 8.55
N TYR A 36 7.48 -10.67 8.63
CA TYR A 36 7.13 -9.46 7.89
C TYR A 36 8.36 -8.72 7.34
N TYR A 37 8.12 -7.73 6.49
CA TYR A 37 9.16 -6.83 5.98
C TYR A 37 9.29 -5.56 6.80
N ALA A 38 10.53 -5.08 6.93
CA ALA A 38 10.89 -3.78 7.51
C ALA A 38 10.28 -3.54 8.90
N ASP A 39 9.30 -2.63 9.00
CA ASP A 39 8.66 -2.19 10.24
C ASP A 39 7.37 -2.94 10.58
N GLY A 40 6.97 -3.92 9.76
CA GLY A 40 5.73 -4.67 9.95
C GLY A 40 4.47 -3.91 9.55
N MET A 41 4.56 -2.67 9.06
CA MET A 41 3.42 -1.83 8.70
C MET A 41 2.81 -2.23 7.35
N GLN A 42 1.52 -1.91 7.16
CA GLN A 42 0.72 -2.32 6.00
C GLN A 42 1.36 -1.94 4.66
N ALA A 43 1.90 -0.72 4.55
CA ALA A 43 2.45 -0.22 3.30
C ALA A 43 3.64 -1.07 2.80
N ALA A 44 4.55 -1.45 3.70
CA ALA A 44 5.68 -2.31 3.37
C ALA A 44 5.22 -3.70 2.91
N GLN A 45 4.21 -4.27 3.58
CA GLN A 45 3.72 -5.61 3.22
C GLN A 45 2.95 -5.59 1.89
N ILE A 46 2.13 -4.57 1.66
CA ILE A 46 1.39 -4.40 0.40
C ILE A 46 2.35 -4.20 -0.77
N LEU A 47 3.36 -3.34 -0.62
CA LEU A 47 4.34 -3.07 -1.68
C LEU A 47 5.06 -4.36 -2.10
N THR A 48 5.51 -5.16 -1.14
CA THR A 48 6.22 -6.41 -1.44
C THR A 48 5.30 -7.46 -2.04
N LEU A 49 4.06 -7.58 -1.58
CA LEU A 49 3.07 -8.51 -2.13
C LEU A 49 2.64 -8.16 -3.57
N ALA A 50 2.64 -6.86 -3.91
CA ALA A 50 2.28 -6.34 -5.22
C ALA A 50 3.39 -6.49 -6.27
N LEU A 51 4.65 -6.49 -5.84
CA LEU A 51 5.79 -6.67 -6.74
C LEU A 51 6.01 -8.16 -7.07
N PRO A 52 6.22 -8.52 -8.36
CA PRO A 52 6.38 -9.92 -8.75
C PRO A 52 7.67 -10.52 -8.16
N ASN A 53 7.59 -11.74 -7.62
CA ASN A 53 8.76 -12.51 -7.16
C ASN A 53 9.62 -11.86 -6.04
N VAL A 54 9.18 -10.75 -5.42
CA VAL A 54 9.84 -10.19 -4.23
C VAL A 54 9.56 -11.04 -2.99
N VAL A 55 8.33 -11.54 -2.86
CA VAL A 55 7.94 -12.41 -1.74
C VAL A 55 7.99 -13.87 -2.19
N PRO A 56 8.89 -14.70 -1.62
CA PRO A 56 8.95 -16.12 -1.93
C PRO A 56 7.64 -16.84 -1.57
N LEU A 57 7.28 -17.86 -2.37
CA LEU A 57 6.00 -18.58 -2.22
C LEU A 57 5.82 -19.23 -0.85
N ASN A 58 6.91 -19.69 -0.23
CA ASN A 58 6.89 -20.35 1.07
C ASN A 58 6.56 -19.41 2.25
N VAL A 59 6.72 -18.09 2.09
CA VAL A 59 6.40 -17.10 3.14
C VAL A 59 5.21 -16.21 2.80
N ARG A 60 4.75 -16.23 1.54
CA ARG A 60 3.67 -15.36 1.03
C ARG A 60 2.39 -15.46 1.86
N ASP A 61 1.98 -16.67 2.22
CA ASP A 61 0.74 -16.88 2.99
C ASP A 61 0.85 -16.35 4.42
N SER A 62 2.01 -16.47 5.07
CA SER A 62 2.20 -15.94 6.42
C SER A 62 2.19 -14.42 6.43
N LEU A 63 2.88 -13.83 5.45
CA LEU A 63 2.87 -12.39 5.25
C LEU A 63 1.46 -11.84 5.00
N LEU A 64 0.67 -12.53 4.16
CA LEU A 64 -0.70 -12.14 3.88
C LEU A 64 -1.57 -12.21 5.16
N ARG A 65 -1.40 -13.25 5.98
CA ARG A 65 -2.08 -13.35 7.27
C ARG A 65 -1.70 -12.22 8.22
N HIS A 66 -0.40 -11.88 8.31
CA HIS A 66 0.07 -10.74 9.11
C HIS A 66 -0.61 -9.44 8.67
N LEU A 67 -0.65 -9.16 7.36
CA LEU A 67 -1.31 -7.98 6.82
C LEU A 67 -2.81 -7.95 7.15
N ILE A 68 -3.53 -9.05 6.92
CA ILE A 68 -4.96 -9.15 7.21
C ILE A 68 -5.23 -8.96 8.71
N GLN A 69 -4.40 -9.55 9.57
CA GLN A 69 -4.51 -9.38 11.02
C GLN A 69 -4.27 -7.95 11.46
N ASP A 70 -3.25 -7.27 10.91
CA ASP A 70 -2.99 -5.86 11.24
C ASP A 70 -4.13 -4.94 10.80
N ILE A 71 -4.71 -5.20 9.62
CA ILE A 71 -5.91 -4.47 9.16
C ILE A 71 -7.10 -4.76 10.09
N ASN A 72 -7.33 -6.02 10.45
CA ASN A 72 -8.42 -6.42 11.34
C ASN A 72 -8.29 -5.87 12.76
N ASN A 73 -7.07 -5.75 13.28
CA ASN A 73 -6.82 -5.16 14.59
C ASN A 73 -7.10 -3.66 14.61
N LYS A 74 -7.10 -3.00 13.44
CA LYS A 74 -7.46 -1.59 13.27
C LYS A 74 -8.94 -1.38 12.89
N GLY A 75 -9.70 -2.46 12.67
CA GLY A 75 -11.15 -2.47 12.41
C GLY A 75 -11.65 -3.86 12.02
N ASN A 76 -12.87 -4.27 12.37
CA ASN A 76 -13.30 -5.67 12.23
C ASN A 76 -13.80 -6.02 10.81
N HIS A 77 -12.93 -6.50 9.90
CA HIS A 77 -13.24 -6.56 8.47
C HIS A 77 -13.33 -7.96 7.85
N TYR A 78 -14.55 -8.49 7.67
CA TYR A 78 -14.76 -9.82 7.07
C TYR A 78 -14.73 -9.79 5.52
N ASN A 79 -15.17 -8.68 4.92
CA ASN A 79 -15.09 -8.39 3.47
C ASN A 79 -14.12 -7.23 3.20
N LEU A 80 -12.86 -7.47 3.58
CA LEU A 80 -11.80 -6.48 3.82
C LEU A 80 -11.81 -5.24 2.91
N ALA A 81 -11.69 -5.41 1.60
CA ALA A 81 -11.54 -4.28 0.68
C ALA A 81 -12.81 -3.42 0.58
N VAL A 82 -13.99 -4.06 0.46
CA VAL A 82 -15.28 -3.36 0.37
C VAL A 82 -15.58 -2.65 1.68
N GLU A 83 -15.20 -3.25 2.79
CA GLU A 83 -15.43 -2.67 4.10
C GLU A 83 -14.53 -1.46 4.36
N LEU A 84 -13.24 -1.54 4.02
CA LEU A 84 -12.30 -0.43 4.13
C LEU A 84 -12.77 0.81 3.36
N VAL A 85 -13.27 0.65 2.13
CA VAL A 85 -13.77 1.78 1.32
C VAL A 85 -15.10 2.33 1.84
N SER A 86 -15.87 1.54 2.59
CA SER A 86 -17.17 1.93 3.15
C SER A 86 -17.08 2.60 4.52
N LEU A 87 -15.89 2.62 5.14
CA LEU A 87 -15.68 3.26 6.44
C LEU A 87 -15.97 4.76 6.39
N ILE A 88 -16.66 5.27 7.41
CA ILE A 88 -16.91 6.71 7.62
C ILE A 88 -16.15 7.30 8.82
N THR A 89 -15.36 6.47 9.51
CA THR A 89 -14.56 6.85 10.68
C THR A 89 -13.11 7.08 10.29
N TYR A 90 -12.44 7.99 10.99
CA TYR A 90 -11.03 8.28 10.75
C TYR A 90 -10.13 7.04 10.97
N PRO A 91 -9.08 6.82 10.13
CA PRO A 91 -8.83 7.45 8.83
C PRO A 91 -9.55 6.70 7.70
N SER A 92 -10.39 7.38 6.91
CA SER A 92 -11.04 6.76 5.74
C SER A 92 -11.50 7.80 4.71
N TYR A 93 -11.84 7.32 3.50
CA TYR A 93 -12.48 8.16 2.49
C TYR A 93 -13.84 8.69 2.96
N GLY A 94 -14.67 7.82 3.53
CA GLY A 94 -15.97 8.23 4.06
C GLY A 94 -15.84 9.25 5.20
N TYR A 95 -14.76 9.20 5.98
CA TYR A 95 -14.48 10.22 6.99
C TYR A 95 -14.26 11.60 6.38
N MET A 96 -13.57 11.71 5.25
CA MET A 96 -13.42 13.00 4.55
C MET A 96 -14.80 13.52 4.10
N PHE A 97 -15.62 12.69 3.47
CA PHE A 97 -16.94 13.10 2.96
C PHE A 97 -17.96 13.40 4.08
N ASN A 98 -17.85 12.72 5.22
CA ASN A 98 -18.78 12.85 6.35
C ASN A 98 -18.17 13.61 7.53
N ASN A 99 -17.06 14.34 7.33
CA ASN A 99 -16.41 15.06 8.40
C ASN A 99 -17.35 16.16 8.95
N PRO A 100 -17.47 16.31 10.28
CA PRO A 100 -18.39 17.29 10.86
C PRO A 100 -17.92 18.74 10.75
N TYR A 101 -16.63 18.99 10.48
CA TYR A 101 -16.05 20.33 10.40
C TYR A 101 -15.95 20.84 8.96
N GLU A 102 -15.56 19.97 8.04
CA GLU A 102 -15.29 20.33 6.65
C GLU A 102 -15.62 19.14 5.74
N ASN A 103 -16.75 19.18 5.03
CA ASN A 103 -17.10 18.15 4.07
C ASN A 103 -16.40 18.39 2.73
N VAL A 104 -16.02 17.30 2.05
CA VAL A 104 -15.22 17.39 0.83
C VAL A 104 -16.01 17.13 -0.43
N THR A 105 -15.67 17.84 -1.49
CA THR A 105 -16.06 17.53 -2.88
C THR A 105 -14.88 17.08 -3.73
N THR A 106 -13.66 17.18 -3.20
CA THR A 106 -12.39 16.72 -3.77
C THR A 106 -11.59 15.96 -2.72
N MET A 107 -10.53 15.26 -3.12
CA MET A 107 -9.72 14.49 -2.18
C MET A 107 -8.73 15.39 -1.42
N TRP A 108 -8.54 15.13 -0.13
CA TRP A 108 -7.59 15.83 0.71
C TRP A 108 -6.16 15.29 0.59
N GLU A 109 -5.16 16.13 0.91
CA GLU A 109 -3.75 15.72 0.99
C GLU A 109 -3.46 14.81 2.17
N LEU A 110 -4.12 15.07 3.31
CA LEU A 110 -3.96 14.32 4.56
C LEU A 110 -5.29 13.67 4.98
N TRP A 111 -5.23 12.65 5.82
CA TRP A 111 -6.44 12.03 6.37
C TRP A 111 -7.16 12.91 7.40
N ASP A 112 -6.44 13.88 8.00
CA ASP A 112 -6.87 14.72 9.12
C ASP A 112 -6.74 16.23 8.85
N VAL A 113 -6.92 16.65 7.60
CA VAL A 113 -6.83 18.05 7.13
C VAL A 113 -7.51 19.09 8.07
N PRO A 114 -8.72 18.87 8.61
CA PRO A 114 -9.35 19.85 9.51
C PRO A 114 -8.60 20.09 10.83
N MET A 115 -7.63 19.24 11.17
CA MET A 115 -6.83 19.31 12.39
C MET A 115 -5.44 19.93 12.15
N LYS A 116 -5.16 20.40 10.94
CA LYS A 116 -3.85 20.93 10.55
C LYS A 116 -3.87 22.44 10.34
N GLY A 117 -2.67 23.04 10.42
CA GLY A 117 -2.43 24.44 10.12
C GLY A 117 -2.20 24.68 8.61
N PRO A 118 -1.93 25.92 8.19
CA PRO A 118 -1.91 26.34 6.77
C PRO A 118 -0.71 25.84 5.95
N GLY A 119 -0.05 24.76 6.38
CA GLY A 119 1.13 24.21 5.72
C GLY A 119 0.79 23.22 4.60
N MET A 120 1.40 22.04 4.66
CA MET A 120 1.16 20.91 3.75
C MET A 120 -0.21 20.29 4.05
N ASP A 121 -1.26 20.96 3.61
CA ASP A 121 -2.64 20.68 4.02
C ASP A 121 -3.67 21.05 2.92
N LEU A 122 -3.45 20.56 1.70
CA LEU A 122 -4.30 20.88 0.55
C LEU A 122 -5.64 20.12 0.57
N ARG A 123 -6.72 20.82 0.22
CA ARG A 123 -8.08 20.26 0.12
C ARG A 123 -8.40 19.59 -1.22
N ASN A 124 -7.48 19.67 -2.17
CA ASN A 124 -7.67 19.16 -3.53
C ASN A 124 -6.37 18.55 -4.03
N HIS A 125 -6.09 17.33 -3.57
CA HIS A 125 -4.86 16.61 -3.80
C HIS A 125 -5.17 15.19 -4.29
N ASN A 126 -4.51 14.76 -5.35
CA ASN A 126 -4.86 13.51 -6.05
C ASN A 126 -4.19 12.25 -5.46
N MET A 127 -3.29 12.36 -4.48
CA MET A 127 -2.50 11.20 -4.03
C MET A 127 -3.33 10.07 -3.44
N PHE A 128 -4.51 10.36 -2.85
CA PHE A 128 -5.43 9.32 -2.38
C PHE A 128 -6.51 8.93 -3.40
N THR A 129 -6.49 9.44 -4.63
CA THR A 129 -7.52 9.11 -5.64
C THR A 129 -7.27 7.79 -6.36
N SER A 130 -6.16 7.10 -6.10
CA SER A 130 -5.81 5.83 -6.76
C SER A 130 -6.79 4.69 -6.50
N ILE A 131 -7.70 4.84 -5.52
CA ILE A 131 -8.75 3.85 -5.22
C ILE A 131 -9.76 3.66 -6.36
N GLY A 132 -9.89 4.65 -7.26
CA GLY A 132 -10.81 4.61 -8.39
C GLY A 132 -10.17 4.39 -9.77
N ALA A 133 -8.85 4.16 -9.82
CA ALA A 133 -8.08 4.05 -11.07
C ALA A 133 -7.95 2.61 -11.57
#